data_AF-A0A1Q3ZMK6-F1
#
_entry.id   AF-A0A1Q3ZMK6-F1
#
_cell.length_a   1.000
_cell.length_b   1.000
_cell.length_c   1.000
_cell.angle_alpha   90.00
_cell.angle_beta   90.00
_cell.angle_gamma   90.00
#
_symmetry.space_group_name_H-M   'P 1'
#
loop_
_entity.id
_entity.type
_entity.pdbx_description
1 polymer ?
#
loop_
_entity_poly.entity_id
_entity_poly.type
_entity_poly.pdbx_seq_one_letter_code
_entity_poly.pdbx_strand_id
1 'polypeptide(L)'
;MKNKSQSIIFLRLLSLALVLTSNAIHSDACTIFCAKDKTGQVWAGNNEDLLFNFRTYLNIVERTDSTLGCIYFTNSNKQSEFIQGGMNEAGLFYDGNAVPYTTYKDFDKKKAFPGSERNMMEYILKKCKTVPEVLALFKIYRLPGTETSQMHFADKYGNFGIVVADSMWLTNANYQISTNYNLCHPNRDNVECWRFPIAESILKTREINYETFKMICDSTSQKKMAGTIYSNIHNLNTGDIWLFYGMNYKAPFKTNIATLLSGGTRSFYLYELFSDLPLVLTYKTYLASDTKTAIENLSSFNLSESEIQIILQQISNDLVVCNHDFTAYPFLSKLISSMKKPNDILCMFNAFALFCMDKKTEAKTILKDILKENPNDELCKDLLNQMNGNFNKKTNHKFELKGYENAKFVYVEGLSDPSIEYFLIKKRTKWVGKFSLPPEEYQYYFLVDGKKILDPTNSNILKEDGETYNRVVIKN
;
A
#
# COMPACT_ATOMS: atom_id res chain seq x y z
N MET A 1 39.28 -41.32 48.51
CA MET A 1 38.73 -42.61 48.05
C MET A 1 37.47 -42.33 47.25
N LYS A 2 37.56 -42.45 45.92
CA LYS A 2 36.92 -43.51 45.10
C LYS A 2 35.37 -43.41 45.13
N ASN A 3 34.70 -42.76 44.17
CA ASN A 3 34.42 -43.09 42.75
C ASN A 3 33.13 -43.91 42.55
N LYS A 4 32.44 -43.60 41.43
CA LYS A 4 31.33 -44.29 40.70
C LYS A 4 29.88 -43.87 41.05
N SER A 5 29.22 -43.06 40.21
CA SER A 5 28.61 -43.31 38.86
C SER A 5 27.22 -43.94 38.99
N GLN A 6 26.14 -43.41 38.41
CA GLN A 6 25.79 -43.35 36.98
C GLN A 6 24.79 -42.20 36.75
N SER A 7 25.04 -41.22 35.88
CA SER A 7 24.71 -41.18 34.43
C SER A 7 23.21 -41.10 34.10
N ILE A 8 22.69 -39.88 33.87
CA ILE A 8 21.81 -39.57 32.72
C ILE A 8 22.23 -38.21 32.14
N ILE A 9 22.99 -38.28 31.06
CA ILE A 9 23.06 -37.25 30.01
C ILE A 9 21.72 -37.32 29.29
N PHE A 10 20.93 -36.25 29.20
CA PHE A 10 20.05 -36.03 28.05
C PHE A 10 19.63 -34.55 27.94
N LEU A 11 20.03 -33.98 26.80
CA LEU A 11 19.40 -32.88 26.05
C LEU A 11 19.57 -31.43 26.54
N ARG A 12 20.68 -30.83 26.07
CA ARG A 12 20.62 -29.53 25.38
C ARG A 12 19.71 -29.69 24.14
N LEU A 13 18.52 -29.11 24.16
CA LEU A 13 17.78 -28.73 22.95
C LEU A 13 17.85 -27.21 22.88
N LEU A 14 18.66 -26.65 21.98
CA LEU A 14 18.14 -26.10 20.72
C LEU A 14 16.80 -25.35 20.94
N SER A 15 16.86 -24.15 21.51
CA SER A 15 15.88 -23.10 21.19
C SER A 15 16.28 -22.44 19.86
N LEU A 16 16.38 -23.27 18.83
CA LEU A 16 16.51 -22.91 17.42
C LEU A 16 15.19 -23.31 16.76
N ALA A 17 14.70 -22.46 15.87
CA ALA A 17 13.52 -22.66 15.03
C ALA A 17 12.17 -22.55 15.74
N LEU A 18 11.73 -21.30 15.91
CA LEU A 18 10.37 -20.95 15.49
C LEU A 18 10.37 -19.55 14.86
N VAL A 19 11.16 -19.39 13.79
CA VAL A 19 10.84 -18.41 12.75
C VAL A 19 9.60 -18.98 12.07
N LEU A 20 8.44 -18.76 12.67
CA LEU A 20 7.18 -18.93 11.96
C LEU A 20 7.22 -17.88 10.85
N THR A 21 7.43 -18.39 9.64
CA THR A 21 7.26 -17.69 8.38
C THR A 21 5.94 -16.95 8.43
N SER A 22 5.99 -15.67 8.73
CA SER A 22 4.98 -14.72 8.32
C SER A 22 5.01 -14.77 6.80
N ASN A 23 4.14 -15.58 6.20
CA ASN A 23 3.62 -15.27 4.88
C ASN A 23 2.70 -14.06 5.06
N ALA A 24 3.28 -12.93 5.48
CA ALA A 24 2.75 -11.64 5.16
C ALA A 24 2.73 -11.62 3.63
N ILE A 25 1.55 -11.41 3.08
CA ILE A 25 1.32 -11.18 1.67
C ILE A 25 2.34 -10.11 1.26
N HIS A 26 3.45 -10.53 0.62
CA HIS A 26 4.54 -9.65 0.21
C HIS A 26 4.04 -8.82 -0.97
N SER A 27 3.39 -7.71 -0.66
CA SER A 27 2.64 -6.94 -1.64
C SER A 27 2.71 -5.44 -1.40
N ASP A 28 3.92 -4.91 -1.26
CA ASP A 28 4.16 -3.48 -1.43
C ASP A 28 5.25 -3.32 -2.44
N ALA A 29 4.99 -3.78 -3.66
CA ALA A 29 6.04 -3.93 -4.64
C ALA A 29 6.20 -2.62 -5.43
N CYS A 30 6.94 -1.58 -5.07
CA CYS A 30 7.08 -0.34 -5.88
C CYS A 30 8.31 -0.38 -6.82
N THR A 31 8.35 0.46 -7.87
CA THR A 31 9.53 0.63 -8.75
C THR A 31 9.87 2.11 -8.86
N ILE A 32 11.09 2.49 -8.50
CA ILE A 32 11.57 3.88 -8.57
C ILE A 32 12.85 3.91 -9.40
N PHE A 33 12.98 4.92 -10.25
CA PHE A 33 14.13 5.06 -11.13
C PHE A 33 14.45 6.53 -11.40
N CYS A 34 15.75 6.82 -11.55
CA CYS A 34 16.22 8.12 -12.00
C CYS A 34 17.43 7.98 -12.92
N ALA A 35 17.62 8.95 -13.82
CA ALA A 35 18.71 8.94 -14.79
C ALA A 35 19.04 10.33 -15.32
N LYS A 36 20.28 10.49 -15.80
CA LYS A 36 20.75 11.68 -16.52
C LYS A 36 20.55 11.49 -18.02
N ASP A 37 20.00 12.48 -18.69
CA ASP A 37 19.98 12.53 -20.15
C ASP A 37 21.29 13.04 -20.75
N LYS A 38 21.38 13.00 -22.08
CA LYS A 38 22.58 13.42 -22.83
C LYS A 38 22.93 14.91 -22.67
N THR A 39 21.98 15.72 -22.21
CA THR A 39 22.17 17.15 -21.93
C THR A 39 22.56 17.41 -20.48
N GLY A 40 22.56 16.36 -19.64
CA GLY A 40 22.85 16.45 -18.21
C GLY A 40 21.64 16.77 -17.35
N GLN A 41 20.42 16.81 -17.90
CA GLN A 41 19.20 16.94 -17.09
C GLN A 41 18.88 15.61 -16.42
N VAL A 42 18.27 15.70 -15.24
CA VAL A 42 17.95 14.57 -14.38
C VAL A 42 16.46 14.32 -14.41
N TRP A 43 16.10 13.06 -14.64
CA TRP A 43 14.74 12.57 -14.67
C TRP A 43 14.55 11.60 -13.49
N ALA A 44 13.38 11.62 -12.87
CA ALA A 44 12.97 10.67 -11.84
C ALA A 44 11.55 10.17 -12.13
N GLY A 45 11.24 8.94 -11.76
CA GLY A 45 9.88 8.42 -11.89
C GLY A 45 9.63 7.21 -10.99
N ASN A 46 8.35 6.93 -10.79
CA ASN A 46 7.90 5.83 -9.95
C ASN A 46 6.68 5.09 -10.52
N ASN A 47 6.49 3.87 -10.04
CA ASN A 47 5.21 3.17 -9.96
C ASN A 47 4.91 2.92 -8.48
N GLU A 48 3.80 3.46 -8.01
CA GLU A 48 3.27 3.20 -6.66
C GLU A 48 2.33 2.01 -6.71
N ASP A 49 2.66 0.93 -5.99
CA ASP A 49 1.94 -0.32 -6.06
C ASP A 49 1.31 -0.65 -4.71
N LEU A 50 -0.02 -0.48 -4.63
CA LEU A 50 -0.82 -0.64 -3.41
C LEU A 50 -2.18 -1.26 -3.74
N LEU A 51 -2.94 -1.62 -2.70
CA LEU A 51 -4.36 -1.92 -2.88
C LEU A 51 -5.10 -0.63 -3.29
N PHE A 52 -5.62 -0.62 -4.52
CA PHE A 52 -6.24 0.58 -5.09
C PHE A 52 -7.44 1.08 -4.26
N ASN A 53 -7.45 2.39 -3.99
CA ASN A 53 -8.61 3.14 -3.54
C ASN A 53 -8.57 4.56 -4.12
N PHE A 54 -9.70 5.26 -4.15
CA PHE A 54 -9.80 6.63 -4.68
C PHE A 54 -9.29 7.71 -3.70
N ARG A 55 -8.64 7.32 -2.59
CA ARG A 55 -8.21 8.23 -1.50
C ARG A 55 -6.71 8.56 -1.54
N THR A 56 -6.06 8.44 -2.68
CA THR A 56 -4.72 9.04 -2.90
C THR A 56 -4.84 10.55 -3.08
N TYR A 57 -4.03 11.30 -2.34
CA TYR A 57 -3.96 12.76 -2.42
C TYR A 57 -2.69 13.22 -3.10
N LEU A 58 -2.83 14.26 -3.93
CA LEU A 58 -1.71 15.13 -4.29
C LEU A 58 -1.77 16.35 -3.37
N ASN A 59 -0.73 16.51 -2.56
CA ASN A 59 -0.56 17.63 -1.65
C ASN A 59 0.40 18.63 -2.28
N ILE A 60 0.03 19.91 -2.27
CA ILE A 60 0.83 21.02 -2.76
C ILE A 60 1.06 21.96 -1.57
N VAL A 61 2.32 22.23 -1.26
CA VAL A 61 2.72 23.16 -0.20
C VAL A 61 3.50 24.28 -0.83
N GLU A 62 2.99 25.50 -0.69
CA GLU A 62 3.63 26.68 -1.25
C GLU A 62 4.94 27.02 -0.52
N ARG A 63 5.80 27.76 -1.22
CA ARG A 63 7.03 28.26 -0.64
C ARG A 63 6.74 29.34 0.40
N THR A 64 7.62 29.48 1.38
CA THR A 64 7.63 30.62 2.29
C THR A 64 9.01 31.29 2.23
N ASP A 65 9.19 32.40 2.94
CA ASP A 65 10.50 33.04 3.08
C ASP A 65 11.57 32.09 3.65
N SER A 66 11.16 31.04 4.37
CA SER A 66 12.06 30.11 5.03
C SER A 66 12.02 28.68 4.47
N THR A 67 11.05 28.32 3.61
CA THR A 67 10.85 26.95 3.12
C THR A 67 10.64 26.89 1.63
N LEU A 68 11.15 25.83 1.01
CA LEU A 68 10.86 25.48 -0.36
C LEU A 68 9.39 25.09 -0.52
N GLY A 69 8.83 25.41 -1.68
CA GLY A 69 7.58 24.83 -2.17
C GLY A 69 7.81 23.39 -2.63
N CYS A 70 6.86 22.51 -2.35
CA CYS A 70 6.94 21.10 -2.68
C CYS A 70 5.59 20.49 -3.02
N ILE A 71 5.64 19.32 -3.65
CA ILE A 71 4.49 18.45 -3.84
C ILE A 71 4.80 17.06 -3.29
N TYR A 72 3.78 16.36 -2.81
CA TYR A 72 3.93 14.99 -2.34
C TYR A 72 2.62 14.21 -2.29
N PHE A 73 2.74 12.89 -2.27
CA PHE A 73 1.62 11.96 -2.27
C PHE A 73 1.38 11.36 -0.87
N THR A 74 0.11 11.21 -0.49
CA THR A 74 -0.35 10.47 0.69
C THR A 74 -1.53 9.59 0.30
N ASN A 75 -1.78 8.51 1.04
CA ASN A 75 -2.99 7.69 0.87
C ASN A 75 -4.03 8.05 1.95
N SER A 76 -5.18 7.35 1.93
CA SER A 76 -6.27 7.20 2.91
C SER A 76 -6.71 8.36 3.84
N ASN A 77 -5.86 9.30 4.26
CA ASN A 77 -6.18 10.56 4.96
C ASN A 77 -5.15 11.70 4.67
N LYS A 78 -5.63 12.95 4.58
CA LYS A 78 -4.86 14.14 4.13
C LYS A 78 -3.73 14.58 5.07
N GLN A 79 -3.82 14.32 6.38
CA GLN A 79 -3.03 15.07 7.38
C GLN A 79 -2.17 14.20 8.31
N SER A 80 -2.52 12.94 8.57
CA SER A 80 -1.82 12.07 9.51
C SER A 80 -0.91 11.02 8.86
N GLU A 81 -1.01 10.80 7.55
CA GLU A 81 -0.32 9.68 6.90
C GLU A 81 1.12 9.94 6.54
N PHE A 82 1.89 8.86 6.44
CA PHE A 82 3.26 8.91 5.94
C PHE A 82 3.29 9.39 4.49
N ILE A 83 4.23 10.27 4.18
CA ILE A 83 4.41 10.78 2.82
C ILE A 83 5.05 9.66 1.97
N GLN A 84 4.39 9.27 0.90
CA GLN A 84 4.83 8.15 0.06
C GLN A 84 6.07 8.55 -0.78
N GLY A 85 5.93 9.65 -1.52
CA GLY A 85 7.00 10.25 -2.30
C GLY A 85 6.67 11.69 -2.70
N GLY A 86 7.64 12.42 -3.26
CA GLY A 86 7.44 13.80 -3.66
C GLY A 86 8.68 14.48 -4.24
N MET A 87 8.51 15.74 -4.63
CA MET A 87 9.61 16.60 -5.10
C MET A 87 9.45 18.04 -4.61
N ASN A 88 10.54 18.81 -4.65
CA ASN A 88 10.51 20.24 -4.34
C ASN A 88 11.02 21.11 -5.49
N GLU A 89 10.77 22.42 -5.39
CA GLU A 89 11.15 23.41 -6.40
C GLU A 89 12.67 23.57 -6.57
N ALA A 90 13.48 23.03 -5.65
CA ALA A 90 14.93 23.00 -5.80
C ALA A 90 15.39 21.88 -6.74
N GLY A 91 14.50 20.93 -7.09
CA GLY A 91 14.80 19.77 -7.92
C GLY A 91 15.29 18.57 -7.12
N LEU A 92 14.90 18.44 -5.84
CA LEU A 92 15.08 17.22 -5.04
C LEU A 92 13.83 16.35 -5.18
N PHE A 93 14.02 15.06 -5.41
CA PHE A 93 13.00 14.02 -5.48
C PHE A 93 13.28 12.94 -4.42
N TYR A 94 12.23 12.41 -3.82
CA TYR A 94 12.31 11.17 -3.06
C TYR A 94 11.09 10.29 -3.26
N ASP A 95 11.31 8.98 -3.08
CA ASP A 95 10.25 7.98 -2.94
C ASP A 95 10.77 6.77 -2.13
N GLY A 96 9.89 5.87 -1.69
CA GLY A 96 10.19 4.71 -0.86
C GLY A 96 9.79 3.36 -1.48
N ASN A 97 10.48 2.29 -1.11
CA ASN A 97 10.05 0.92 -1.40
C ASN A 97 10.02 0.10 -0.12
N ALA A 98 9.01 -0.75 0.06
CA ALA A 98 9.08 -1.80 1.07
C ALA A 98 10.17 -2.81 0.69
N VAL A 99 10.98 -3.24 1.65
CA VAL A 99 12.05 -4.24 1.46
C VAL A 99 12.02 -5.25 2.63
N PRO A 100 12.61 -6.44 2.46
CA PRO A 100 12.75 -7.39 3.56
C PRO A 100 13.42 -6.78 4.78
N TYR A 101 12.97 -7.24 5.96
CA TYR A 101 13.42 -6.72 7.24
C TYR A 101 14.95 -6.75 7.35
N THR A 102 15.53 -5.61 7.73
CA THR A 102 16.95 -5.44 8.01
C THR A 102 17.11 -4.78 9.39
N THR A 103 17.90 -5.37 10.27
CA THR A 103 18.16 -4.82 11.60
C THR A 103 18.80 -3.44 11.52
N TYR A 104 18.22 -2.45 12.21
CA TYR A 104 18.78 -1.11 12.33
C TYR A 104 19.98 -1.09 13.29
N LYS A 105 21.20 -1.23 12.75
CA LYS A 105 22.45 -1.39 13.53
C LYS A 105 22.77 -0.24 14.49
N ASP A 106 22.45 0.99 14.10
CA ASP A 106 22.82 2.22 14.82
C ASP A 106 21.60 2.98 15.35
N PHE A 107 20.46 2.29 15.52
CA PHE A 107 19.19 2.93 15.94
C PHE A 107 19.35 3.72 17.23
N ASP A 108 20.04 3.16 18.23
CA ASP A 108 20.27 3.79 19.52
C ASP A 108 21.42 4.81 19.53
N LYS A 109 22.22 4.87 18.45
CA LYS A 109 23.32 5.84 18.32
C LYS A 109 22.91 7.14 17.63
N LYS A 110 21.81 7.11 16.86
CA LYS A 110 21.26 8.28 16.18
C LYS A 110 20.15 8.93 17.01
N LYS A 111 19.97 10.23 16.85
CA LYS A 111 18.92 10.98 17.54
C LYS A 111 17.56 10.70 16.89
N ALA A 112 16.48 10.72 17.67
CA ALA A 112 15.16 10.87 17.08
C ALA A 112 15.02 12.25 16.44
N PHE A 113 14.43 12.34 15.26
CA PHE A 113 14.09 13.63 14.66
C PHE A 113 12.99 14.31 15.51
N PRO A 114 13.03 15.63 15.75
CA PRO A 114 11.96 16.31 16.49
C PRO A 114 10.61 16.20 15.77
N GLY A 115 9.59 15.69 16.47
CA GLY A 115 8.27 15.42 15.89
C GLY A 115 8.14 13.95 15.50
N SER A 116 7.51 13.69 14.35
CA SER A 116 7.30 12.35 13.79
C SER A 116 8.20 12.07 12.58
N GLU A 117 8.17 10.82 12.10
CA GLU A 117 8.74 10.37 10.85
C GLU A 117 8.25 11.24 9.68
N ARG A 118 6.95 11.58 9.68
CA ARG A 118 6.37 12.51 8.72
C ARG A 118 7.04 13.88 8.77
N ASN A 119 7.29 14.43 9.95
CA ASN A 119 7.95 15.74 10.07
C ASN A 119 9.38 15.73 9.50
N MET A 120 10.10 14.60 9.61
CA MET A 120 11.41 14.46 8.97
C MET A 120 11.29 14.49 7.44
N MET A 121 10.30 13.80 6.86
CA MET A 121 10.06 13.80 5.41
C MET A 121 9.61 15.18 4.89
N GLU A 122 8.75 15.87 5.64
CA GLU A 122 8.37 17.25 5.35
C GLU A 122 9.59 18.19 5.42
N TYR A 123 10.47 18.01 6.41
CA TYR A 123 11.69 18.80 6.53
C TYR A 123 12.59 18.60 5.30
N ILE A 124 12.80 17.34 4.87
CA ILE A 124 13.57 17.02 3.66
C ILE A 124 12.99 17.77 2.45
N LEU A 125 11.70 17.66 2.18
CA LEU A 125 11.07 18.33 1.05
C LEU A 125 11.10 19.86 1.15
N LYS A 126 10.93 20.43 2.35
CA LYS A 126 10.80 21.88 2.56
C LYS A 126 12.13 22.60 2.78
N LYS A 127 13.23 21.90 3.07
CA LYS A 127 14.51 22.52 3.45
C LYS A 127 15.72 22.00 2.67
N CYS A 128 15.74 20.72 2.27
CA CYS A 128 16.88 20.17 1.54
C CYS A 128 16.78 20.48 0.04
N LYS A 129 17.91 20.81 -0.58
CA LYS A 129 18.04 21.10 -2.02
C LYS A 129 18.78 20.01 -2.77
N THR A 130 19.53 19.17 -2.06
CA THR A 130 20.44 18.17 -2.66
C THR A 130 20.41 16.87 -1.87
N VAL A 131 20.72 15.74 -2.53
CA VAL A 131 20.84 14.43 -1.88
C VAL A 131 21.93 14.42 -0.79
N PRO A 132 23.12 15.05 -0.96
CA PRO A 132 24.08 15.19 0.11
C PRO A 132 23.54 15.84 1.39
N GLU A 133 22.69 16.88 1.28
CA GLU A 133 22.05 17.50 2.45
C GLU A 133 21.10 16.53 3.17
N VAL A 134 20.36 15.71 2.41
CA VAL A 134 19.49 14.66 2.95
C VAL A 134 20.32 13.61 3.71
N LEU A 135 21.41 13.11 3.12
CA LEU A 135 22.25 12.12 3.77
C LEU A 135 22.94 12.67 5.03
N ALA A 136 23.26 13.97 5.06
CA ALA A 136 23.75 14.61 6.28
C ALA A 136 22.71 14.56 7.41
N LEU A 137 21.42 14.67 7.09
CA LEU A 137 20.34 14.52 8.06
C LEU A 137 20.27 13.08 8.60
N PHE A 138 20.33 12.07 7.72
CA PHE A 138 20.29 10.65 8.10
C PHE A 138 21.54 10.15 8.86
N LYS A 139 22.63 10.92 8.85
CA LYS A 139 23.79 10.66 9.73
C LYS A 139 23.52 11.07 11.18
N ILE A 140 22.65 12.06 11.39
CA ILE A 140 22.33 12.60 12.72
C ILE A 140 21.08 11.93 13.29
N TYR A 141 20.06 11.76 12.45
CA TYR A 141 18.73 11.33 12.87
C TYR A 141 18.39 9.92 12.35
N ARG A 142 17.67 9.16 13.18
CA ARG A 142 17.05 7.89 12.78
C ARG A 142 15.66 8.14 12.21
N LEU A 143 15.26 7.28 11.27
CA LEU A 143 13.91 7.20 10.72
C LEU A 143 13.38 5.79 11.01
N PRO A 144 12.54 5.62 12.06
CA PRO A 144 11.82 4.38 12.28
C PRO A 144 11.03 3.95 11.03
N GLY A 145 10.94 2.64 10.79
CA GLY A 145 10.28 2.07 9.60
C GLY A 145 11.24 1.77 8.45
N THR A 146 12.48 2.26 8.49
CA THR A 146 13.53 1.89 7.52
C THR A 146 14.02 0.44 7.67
N GLU A 147 13.60 -0.25 8.73
CA GLU A 147 13.83 -1.68 8.93
C GLU A 147 13.18 -2.50 7.81
N THR A 148 12.03 -2.07 7.31
CA THR A 148 11.26 -2.74 6.26
C THR A 148 11.09 -1.85 5.03
N SER A 149 11.86 -0.77 4.90
CA SER A 149 11.80 0.14 3.75
C SER A 149 13.18 0.64 3.31
N GLN A 150 13.28 1.03 2.04
CA GLN A 150 14.42 1.76 1.50
C GLN A 150 13.94 3.06 0.85
N MET A 151 14.72 4.13 1.04
CA MET A 151 14.42 5.46 0.53
C MET A 151 15.32 5.77 -0.67
N HIS A 152 14.71 6.12 -1.79
CA HIS A 152 15.36 6.54 -3.03
C HIS A 152 15.38 8.06 -3.11
N PHE A 153 16.55 8.63 -3.39
CA PHE A 153 16.72 10.07 -3.58
C PHE A 153 17.41 10.39 -4.90
N ALA A 154 17.00 11.49 -5.53
CA ALA A 154 17.66 12.08 -6.68
C ALA A 154 17.59 13.61 -6.60
N ASP A 155 18.61 14.31 -7.10
CA ASP A 155 18.55 15.75 -7.29
C ASP A 155 18.95 16.18 -8.70
N LYS A 156 18.58 17.42 -9.07
CA LYS A 156 18.85 18.01 -10.38
C LYS A 156 20.33 18.17 -10.75
N TYR A 157 21.24 17.97 -9.79
CA TYR A 157 22.69 18.02 -10.01
C TYR A 157 23.25 16.64 -10.37
N GLY A 158 22.40 15.60 -10.40
CA GLY A 158 22.77 14.24 -10.77
C GLY A 158 23.38 13.46 -9.61
N ASN A 159 23.13 13.88 -8.36
CA ASN A 159 23.41 13.05 -7.19
C ASN A 159 22.23 12.12 -6.95
N PHE A 160 22.49 10.82 -6.79
CA PHE A 160 21.52 9.81 -6.42
C PHE A 160 21.91 9.15 -5.10
N GLY A 161 20.91 8.73 -4.33
CA GLY A 161 21.17 8.11 -3.03
C GLY A 161 20.14 7.06 -2.66
N ILE A 162 20.57 6.13 -1.83
CA ILE A 162 19.72 5.16 -1.14
C ILE A 162 19.99 5.26 0.35
N VAL A 163 18.93 5.20 1.16
CA VAL A 163 18.99 5.06 2.61
C VAL A 163 18.18 3.84 3.04
N VAL A 164 18.78 2.96 3.83
CA VAL A 164 18.12 1.83 4.51
C VAL A 164 18.44 1.87 6.00
N ALA A 165 17.84 0.99 6.80
CA ALA A 165 18.04 0.93 8.25
C ALA A 165 19.51 0.94 8.68
N ASP A 166 20.38 0.19 8.01
CA ASP A 166 21.75 -0.01 8.47
C ASP A 166 22.85 0.59 7.58
N SER A 167 22.47 1.18 6.45
CA SER A 167 23.40 1.62 5.39
C SER A 167 22.82 2.79 4.59
N MET A 168 23.68 3.56 3.94
CA MET A 168 23.29 4.57 2.96
C MET A 168 24.42 4.75 1.94
N TRP A 169 24.09 5.24 0.74
CA TRP A 169 25.10 5.65 -0.24
C TRP A 169 24.72 6.91 -1.00
N LEU A 170 25.74 7.50 -1.61
CA LEU A 170 25.67 8.59 -2.56
C LEU A 170 26.42 8.15 -3.83
N THR A 171 25.85 8.42 -5.00
CA THR A 171 26.49 8.13 -6.28
C THR A 171 26.15 9.21 -7.32
N ASN A 172 27.06 9.38 -8.28
CA ASN A 172 26.86 10.23 -9.45
C ASN A 172 26.79 9.37 -10.73
N ALA A 173 26.34 8.12 -10.60
CA ALA A 173 26.11 7.21 -11.72
C ALA A 173 25.14 7.80 -12.76
N ASN A 174 25.08 7.20 -13.95
CA ASN A 174 24.19 7.68 -15.01
C ASN A 174 22.71 7.39 -14.72
N TYR A 175 22.41 6.37 -13.92
CA TYR A 175 21.08 6.03 -13.48
C TYR A 175 21.11 5.33 -12.11
N GLN A 176 19.97 5.29 -11.42
CA GLN A 176 19.71 4.49 -10.23
C GLN A 176 18.30 3.90 -10.32
N ILE A 177 18.12 2.66 -9.88
CA ILE A 177 16.84 1.96 -9.85
C ILE A 177 16.70 1.33 -8.47
N SER A 178 15.52 1.39 -7.89
CA SER A 178 15.17 0.62 -6.69
C SER A 178 13.81 -0.05 -6.86
N THR A 179 13.69 -1.24 -6.28
CA THR A 179 12.44 -2.01 -6.22
C THR A 179 12.32 -2.57 -4.80
N ASN A 180 11.84 -3.80 -4.59
CA ASN A 180 11.52 -4.32 -3.26
C ASN A 180 12.55 -5.28 -2.68
N TYR A 181 13.78 -5.15 -3.13
CA TYR A 181 14.90 -5.78 -2.48
C TYR A 181 15.88 -4.70 -2.03
N ASN A 182 16.53 -4.98 -0.91
CA ASN A 182 17.45 -4.05 -0.29
C ASN A 182 18.72 -3.94 -1.15
N LEU A 183 18.92 -2.78 -1.78
CA LEU A 183 20.07 -2.56 -2.67
C LEU A 183 21.42 -2.55 -1.93
N CYS A 184 21.42 -2.28 -0.62
CA CYS A 184 22.62 -2.36 0.22
C CYS A 184 22.95 -3.80 0.66
N HIS A 185 22.01 -4.74 0.52
CA HIS A 185 22.20 -6.16 0.84
C HIS A 185 21.67 -7.04 -0.29
N PRO A 186 22.26 -6.97 -1.51
CA PRO A 186 21.70 -7.58 -2.71
C PRO A 186 21.66 -9.13 -2.73
N ASN A 187 21.86 -9.82 -1.59
CA ASN A 187 21.87 -11.28 -1.49
C ASN A 187 21.48 -11.77 -0.08
N ARG A 188 20.21 -11.70 0.31
CA ARG A 188 19.75 -12.44 1.51
C ARG A 188 18.67 -13.47 1.28
N ASP A 189 17.82 -13.33 0.26
CA ASP A 189 16.90 -14.38 -0.19
C ASP A 189 16.65 -14.17 -1.70
N ASN A 190 16.59 -15.24 -2.50
CA ASN A 190 16.50 -15.30 -3.97
C ASN A 190 15.27 -14.60 -4.62
N VAL A 191 14.85 -13.42 -4.17
CA VAL A 191 13.70 -12.69 -4.72
C VAL A 191 14.21 -11.56 -5.62
N GLU A 192 14.58 -11.91 -6.84
CA GLU A 192 14.78 -10.91 -7.89
C GLU A 192 13.42 -10.33 -8.29
N CYS A 193 13.26 -9.01 -8.14
CA CYS A 193 12.08 -8.32 -8.62
C CYS A 193 12.12 -8.26 -10.15
N TRP A 194 11.16 -8.87 -10.84
CA TRP A 194 11.08 -8.91 -12.32
C TRP A 194 11.10 -7.52 -12.99
N ARG A 195 10.73 -6.46 -12.26
CA ARG A 195 10.70 -5.07 -12.74
C ARG A 195 12.08 -4.44 -12.84
N PHE A 196 12.99 -4.80 -11.93
CA PHE A 196 14.35 -4.25 -11.93
C PHE A 196 15.10 -4.51 -13.24
N PRO A 197 15.22 -5.76 -13.75
CA PRO A 197 15.95 -6.01 -14.99
C PRO A 197 15.29 -5.36 -16.22
N ILE A 198 13.97 -5.18 -16.21
CA ILE A 198 13.25 -4.47 -17.29
C ILE A 198 13.60 -2.99 -17.27
N ALA A 199 13.47 -2.32 -16.13
CA ALA A 199 13.85 -0.91 -15.97
C ALA A 199 15.33 -0.71 -16.33
N GLU A 200 16.19 -1.60 -15.88
CA GLU A 200 17.63 -1.52 -16.15
C GLU A 200 17.95 -1.70 -17.64
N SER A 201 17.33 -2.68 -18.29
CA SER A 201 17.49 -2.90 -19.73
C SER A 201 17.09 -1.67 -20.53
N ILE A 202 15.95 -1.05 -20.20
CA ILE A 202 15.46 0.16 -20.87
C ILE A 202 16.42 1.34 -20.66
N LEU A 203 16.85 1.59 -19.42
CA LEU A 203 17.76 2.69 -19.09
C LEU A 203 19.15 2.53 -19.71
N LYS A 204 19.63 1.29 -19.91
CA LYS A 204 20.91 1.01 -20.57
C LYS A 204 20.87 1.16 -22.09
N THR A 205 19.72 0.90 -22.71
CA THR A 205 19.62 0.72 -24.17
C THR A 205 18.94 1.87 -24.91
N ARG A 206 18.24 2.75 -24.21
CA ARG A 206 17.48 3.86 -24.81
C ARG A 206 17.99 5.22 -24.36
N GLU A 207 17.76 6.23 -25.20
CA GLU A 207 17.99 7.62 -24.82
C GLU A 207 17.04 8.03 -23.68
N ILE A 208 17.57 8.68 -22.66
CA ILE A 208 16.78 9.16 -21.52
C ILE A 208 15.95 10.38 -21.94
N ASN A 209 14.63 10.23 -21.84
CA ASN A 209 13.64 11.26 -22.08
C ASN A 209 12.28 10.79 -21.53
N TYR A 210 11.25 11.65 -21.68
CA TYR A 210 9.87 11.35 -21.28
C TYR A 210 9.33 10.01 -21.80
N GLU A 211 9.51 9.69 -23.09
CA GLU A 211 8.96 8.45 -23.67
C GLU A 211 9.64 7.20 -23.11
N THR A 212 10.95 7.26 -22.85
CA THR A 212 11.68 6.19 -22.19
C THR A 212 11.20 6.00 -20.75
N PHE A 213 11.00 7.08 -19.99
CA PHE A 213 10.49 6.99 -18.61
C PHE A 213 9.05 6.45 -18.55
N LYS A 214 8.19 6.90 -19.46
CA LYS A 214 6.83 6.37 -19.63
C LYS A 214 6.85 4.87 -19.97
N MET A 215 7.76 4.45 -20.84
CA MET A 215 7.93 3.03 -21.19
C MET A 215 8.33 2.20 -19.96
N ILE A 216 9.19 2.72 -19.08
CA ILE A 216 9.55 2.03 -17.83
C ILE A 216 8.32 1.91 -16.93
N CYS A 217 7.58 2.99 -16.69
CA CYS A 217 6.34 2.93 -15.89
C CYS A 217 5.36 1.87 -16.43
N ASP A 218 5.07 1.90 -17.73
CA ASP A 218 4.15 0.94 -18.35
C ASP A 218 4.66 -0.51 -18.25
N SER A 219 5.92 -0.73 -18.62
CA SER A 219 6.53 -2.07 -18.66
C SER A 219 6.76 -2.67 -17.29
N THR A 220 6.80 -1.85 -16.23
CA THR A 220 6.98 -2.29 -14.85
C THR A 220 5.73 -2.12 -13.99
N SER A 221 4.58 -1.83 -14.60
CA SER A 221 3.31 -1.71 -13.88
C SER A 221 2.83 -3.07 -13.36
N GLN A 222 2.40 -3.12 -12.11
CA GLN A 222 1.89 -4.34 -11.47
C GLN A 222 0.38 -4.48 -11.66
N LYS A 223 -0.04 -5.45 -12.47
CA LYS A 223 -1.45 -5.75 -12.78
C LYS A 223 -2.01 -6.82 -11.83
N LYS A 224 -1.86 -6.61 -10.52
CA LYS A 224 -2.37 -7.50 -9.45
C LYS A 224 -3.38 -6.73 -8.60
N MET A 225 -4.01 -7.44 -7.64
CA MET A 225 -4.98 -6.87 -6.70
C MET A 225 -4.41 -5.66 -5.96
N ALA A 226 -3.25 -5.83 -5.33
CA ALA A 226 -2.39 -4.71 -4.98
C ALA A 226 -1.41 -4.51 -6.14
N GLY A 227 -1.49 -3.35 -6.77
CA GLY A 227 -0.88 -3.09 -8.07
C GLY A 227 -0.72 -1.60 -8.31
N THR A 228 -0.22 -1.22 -9.48
CA THR A 228 0.12 0.18 -9.74
C THR A 228 -1.12 1.06 -9.70
N ILE A 229 -1.20 1.96 -8.71
CA ILE A 229 -2.32 2.86 -8.49
C ILE A 229 -2.10 4.21 -9.21
N TYR A 230 -0.86 4.68 -9.22
CA TYR A 230 -0.41 5.84 -9.97
C TYR A 230 1.06 5.66 -10.39
N SER A 231 1.46 6.44 -11.37
CA SER A 231 2.86 6.62 -11.75
C SER A 231 3.15 8.11 -11.88
N ASN A 232 4.33 8.56 -11.50
CA ASN A 232 4.80 9.91 -11.77
C ASN A 232 6.14 9.90 -12.50
N ILE A 233 6.36 10.95 -13.30
CA ILE A 233 7.63 11.25 -13.95
C ILE A 233 7.90 12.73 -13.74
N HIS A 234 9.15 13.04 -13.41
CA HIS A 234 9.63 14.38 -13.12
C HIS A 234 10.92 14.65 -13.90
N ASN A 235 11.01 15.82 -14.55
CA ASN A 235 12.29 16.39 -14.93
C ASN A 235 12.71 17.35 -13.82
N LEU A 236 13.76 17.00 -13.07
CA LEU A 236 14.19 17.72 -11.87
C LEU A 236 14.87 19.06 -12.18
N ASN A 237 15.32 19.26 -13.42
CA ASN A 237 15.96 20.49 -13.87
C ASN A 237 14.94 21.53 -14.35
N THR A 238 13.91 21.10 -15.09
CA THR A 238 12.86 21.99 -15.62
C THR A 238 11.67 22.12 -14.68
N GLY A 239 11.47 21.14 -13.78
CA GLY A 239 10.30 21.05 -12.91
C GLY A 239 9.07 20.47 -13.60
N ASP A 240 9.20 19.91 -14.80
CA ASP A 240 8.07 19.30 -15.51
C ASP A 240 7.62 18.00 -14.83
N ILE A 241 6.30 17.78 -14.82
CA ILE A 241 5.65 16.69 -14.11
C ILE A 241 4.64 16.01 -15.04
N TRP A 242 4.68 14.69 -15.08
CA TRP A 242 3.66 13.85 -15.72
C TRP A 242 3.11 12.87 -14.68
N LEU A 243 1.80 12.88 -14.50
CA LEU A 243 1.09 11.96 -13.63
C LEU A 243 0.24 11.01 -14.48
N PHE A 244 0.22 9.74 -14.10
CA PHE A 244 -0.61 8.71 -14.67
C PHE A 244 -1.45 8.09 -13.55
N TYR A 245 -2.69 7.74 -13.86
CA TYR A 245 -3.62 7.20 -12.88
C TYR A 245 -4.33 5.97 -13.44
N GLY A 246 -4.55 4.96 -12.60
CA GLY A 246 -5.30 3.77 -12.99
C GLY A 246 -4.61 2.93 -14.08
N MET A 247 -3.27 2.90 -14.11
CA MET A 247 -2.47 2.24 -15.16
C MET A 247 -2.78 2.75 -16.59
N ASN A 248 -3.30 3.96 -16.74
CA ASN A 248 -3.50 4.59 -18.05
C ASN A 248 -2.28 5.44 -18.45
N TYR A 249 -1.46 4.89 -19.35
CA TYR A 249 -0.28 5.59 -19.88
C TYR A 249 -0.54 6.40 -21.17
N LYS A 250 -1.81 6.49 -21.60
CA LYS A 250 -2.22 7.18 -22.84
C LYS A 250 -2.59 8.64 -22.60
N ALA A 251 -3.19 8.95 -21.45
CA ALA A 251 -3.70 10.28 -21.10
C ALA A 251 -3.09 10.78 -19.78
N PRO A 252 -1.80 11.18 -19.77
CA PRO A 252 -1.18 11.77 -18.58
C PRO A 252 -1.75 13.15 -18.26
N PHE A 253 -1.81 13.47 -16.98
CA PHE A 253 -1.89 14.86 -16.55
C PHE A 253 -0.50 15.48 -16.61
N LYS A 254 -0.32 16.49 -17.47
CA LYS A 254 0.96 17.18 -17.68
C LYS A 254 0.93 18.53 -16.99
N THR A 255 1.95 18.85 -16.21
CA THR A 255 2.06 20.13 -15.51
C THR A 255 3.53 20.46 -15.23
N ASN A 256 3.77 21.53 -14.48
CA ASN A 256 5.07 21.91 -13.96
C ASN A 256 4.93 22.28 -12.47
N ILE A 257 5.96 22.04 -11.67
CA ILE A 257 5.93 22.33 -10.23
C ILE A 257 5.63 23.81 -9.95
N ALA A 258 6.15 24.75 -10.75
CA ALA A 258 5.85 26.16 -10.58
C ALA A 258 4.36 26.47 -10.82
N THR A 259 3.75 25.82 -11.81
CA THR A 259 2.31 25.93 -12.10
C THR A 259 1.46 25.34 -10.96
N LEU A 260 1.89 24.23 -10.36
CA LEU A 260 1.19 23.67 -9.21
C LEU A 260 1.26 24.62 -8.02
N LEU A 261 2.45 25.14 -7.70
CA LEU A 261 2.69 26.02 -6.56
C LEU A 261 2.00 27.38 -6.68
N SER A 262 1.78 27.91 -7.89
CA SER A 262 1.13 29.22 -8.08
C SER A 262 -0.32 29.30 -7.60
N GLY A 263 -0.99 28.15 -7.44
CA GLY A 263 -2.33 28.08 -6.86
C GLY A 263 -2.38 27.99 -5.33
N GLY A 264 -1.25 28.17 -4.63
CA GLY A 264 -1.15 28.13 -3.17
C GLY A 264 -1.23 26.73 -2.54
N THR A 265 -1.12 26.69 -1.21
CA THR A 265 -1.17 25.43 -0.45
C THR A 265 -2.56 24.78 -0.54
N ARG A 266 -2.63 23.52 -1.01
CA ARG A 266 -3.88 22.77 -1.18
C ARG A 266 -3.66 21.27 -1.34
N SER A 267 -4.71 20.48 -1.07
CA SER A 267 -4.72 19.03 -1.29
C SER A 267 -6.03 18.58 -1.93
N PHE A 268 -5.93 17.79 -2.99
CA PHE A 268 -7.08 17.23 -3.69
C PHE A 268 -6.85 15.75 -4.01
N TYR A 269 -7.93 15.02 -4.25
CA TYR A 269 -7.84 13.62 -4.64
C TYR A 269 -7.19 13.51 -6.01
N LEU A 270 -6.22 12.61 -6.17
CA LEU A 270 -5.47 12.47 -7.41
C LEU A 270 -6.38 12.22 -8.61
N TYR A 271 -7.46 11.44 -8.43
CA TYR A 271 -8.43 11.15 -9.49
C TYR A 271 -9.14 12.39 -10.06
N GLU A 272 -9.18 13.51 -9.31
CA GLU A 272 -9.81 14.76 -9.78
C GLU A 272 -9.06 15.38 -10.97
N LEU A 273 -7.76 15.10 -11.11
CA LEU A 273 -6.97 15.49 -12.28
C LEU A 273 -7.28 14.67 -13.54
N PHE A 274 -8.07 13.61 -13.39
CA PHE A 274 -8.33 12.60 -14.42
C PHE A 274 -9.84 12.42 -14.63
N SER A 275 -10.61 13.52 -14.62
CA SER A 275 -12.07 13.51 -14.70
C SER A 275 -12.64 12.73 -15.89
N ASP A 276 -11.87 12.67 -16.98
CA ASP A 276 -12.31 12.12 -18.26
C ASP A 276 -11.84 10.67 -18.47
N LEU A 277 -11.07 10.10 -17.53
CA LEU A 277 -10.67 8.70 -17.63
C LEU A 277 -11.88 7.78 -17.42
N PRO A 278 -12.00 6.70 -18.22
CA PRO A 278 -13.08 5.72 -18.06
C PRO A 278 -13.21 5.16 -16.63
N LEU A 279 -12.09 4.95 -15.93
CA LEU A 279 -12.07 4.56 -14.51
C LEU A 279 -12.85 5.56 -13.64
N VAL A 280 -12.52 6.85 -13.76
CA VAL A 280 -13.08 7.93 -12.93
C VAL A 280 -14.53 8.18 -13.31
N LEU A 281 -14.87 8.16 -14.60
CA LEU A 281 -16.25 8.30 -15.09
C LEU A 281 -17.12 7.14 -14.61
N THR A 282 -16.63 5.90 -14.65
CA THR A 282 -17.36 4.73 -14.16
C THR A 282 -17.61 4.84 -12.65
N TYR A 283 -16.58 5.23 -11.88
CA TYR A 283 -16.71 5.46 -10.44
C TYR A 283 -17.71 6.57 -10.12
N LYS A 284 -17.61 7.73 -10.77
CA LYS A 284 -18.57 8.84 -10.58
C LYS A 284 -20.00 8.47 -10.99
N THR A 285 -20.16 7.69 -12.06
CA THR A 285 -21.47 7.18 -12.48
C THR A 285 -22.06 6.25 -11.45
N TYR A 286 -21.25 5.38 -10.84
CA TYR A 286 -21.67 4.52 -9.74
C TYR A 286 -22.13 5.35 -8.53
N LEU A 287 -21.34 6.35 -8.11
CA LEU A 287 -21.70 7.22 -7.00
C LEU A 287 -22.99 8.02 -7.24
N ALA A 288 -23.25 8.42 -8.48
CA ALA A 288 -24.42 9.21 -8.85
C ALA A 288 -25.69 8.38 -9.09
N SER A 289 -25.54 7.10 -9.44
CA SER A 289 -26.62 6.24 -9.90
C SER A 289 -26.54 4.86 -9.24
N ASP A 290 -26.20 3.81 -10.00
CA ASP A 290 -26.09 2.44 -9.54
C ASP A 290 -25.03 1.66 -10.33
N THR A 291 -24.71 0.46 -9.85
CA THR A 291 -23.71 -0.43 -10.46
C THR A 291 -24.06 -0.84 -11.89
N LYS A 292 -25.35 -0.99 -12.21
CA LYS A 292 -25.78 -1.41 -13.54
C LYS A 292 -25.50 -0.30 -14.55
N THR A 293 -25.93 0.92 -14.27
CA THR A 293 -25.67 2.10 -15.12
C THR A 293 -24.17 2.33 -15.27
N ALA A 294 -23.38 2.17 -14.22
CA ALA A 294 -21.93 2.32 -14.29
C ALA A 294 -21.27 1.25 -15.18
N ILE A 295 -21.70 -0.02 -15.12
CA ILE A 295 -21.20 -1.08 -16.02
C ILE A 295 -21.62 -0.83 -17.48
N GLU A 296 -22.83 -0.34 -17.72
CA GLU A 296 -23.30 0.05 -19.05
C GLU A 296 -22.46 1.21 -19.60
N ASN A 297 -22.18 2.22 -18.77
CA ASN A 297 -21.27 3.31 -19.12
C ASN A 297 -19.85 2.80 -19.44
N LEU A 298 -19.30 1.91 -18.63
CA LEU A 298 -17.98 1.31 -18.89
C LEU A 298 -17.94 0.58 -20.24
N SER A 299 -19.02 -0.11 -20.60
CA SER A 299 -19.15 -0.83 -21.87
C SER A 299 -19.23 0.09 -23.09
N SER A 300 -19.47 1.39 -22.91
CA SER A 300 -19.55 2.37 -24.00
C SER A 300 -18.19 2.90 -24.47
N PHE A 301 -17.13 2.72 -23.66
CA PHE A 301 -15.79 3.15 -24.03
C PHE A 301 -15.11 2.16 -24.98
N ASN A 302 -14.32 2.67 -25.93
CA ASN A 302 -13.48 1.85 -26.80
C ASN A 302 -12.23 1.38 -26.05
N LEU A 303 -12.36 0.30 -25.29
CA LEU A 303 -11.31 -0.27 -24.44
C LEU A 303 -11.03 -1.73 -24.83
N SER A 304 -9.77 -2.14 -24.71
CA SER A 304 -9.40 -3.56 -24.78
C SER A 304 -9.95 -4.32 -23.57
N GLU A 305 -10.05 -5.64 -23.70
CA GLU A 305 -10.46 -6.53 -22.59
C GLU A 305 -9.57 -6.33 -21.35
N SER A 306 -8.25 -6.16 -21.55
CA SER A 306 -7.30 -5.92 -20.46
C SER A 306 -7.52 -4.58 -19.75
N GLU A 307 -7.90 -3.53 -20.47
CA GLU A 307 -8.20 -2.22 -19.87
C GLU A 307 -9.51 -2.28 -19.06
N ILE A 308 -10.52 -2.99 -19.57
CA ILE A 308 -11.76 -3.24 -18.84
C ILE A 308 -11.49 -4.02 -17.55
N GLN A 309 -10.66 -5.07 -17.61
CA GLN A 309 -10.28 -5.86 -16.43
C GLN A 309 -9.57 -5.00 -15.37
N ILE A 310 -8.64 -4.13 -15.79
CA ILE A 310 -7.95 -3.21 -14.87
C ILE A 310 -8.95 -2.27 -14.18
N ILE A 311 -9.88 -1.68 -14.93
CA ILE A 311 -10.89 -0.76 -14.37
C ILE A 311 -11.81 -1.51 -13.40
N LEU A 312 -12.32 -2.68 -13.79
CA LEU A 312 -13.17 -3.49 -12.92
C LEU A 312 -12.44 -3.90 -11.65
N GLN A 313 -11.15 -4.24 -11.74
CA GLN A 313 -10.31 -4.56 -10.59
C GLN A 313 -10.14 -3.37 -9.64
N GLN A 314 -9.76 -2.20 -10.16
CA GLN A 314 -9.56 -1.00 -9.34
C GLN A 314 -10.86 -0.55 -8.65
N ILE A 315 -11.98 -0.56 -9.37
CA ILE A 315 -13.29 -0.23 -8.79
C ILE A 315 -13.70 -1.26 -7.73
N SER A 316 -13.46 -2.55 -7.98
CA SER A 316 -13.76 -3.61 -7.00
C SER A 316 -12.89 -3.49 -5.75
N ASN A 317 -11.60 -3.16 -5.91
CA ASN A 317 -10.69 -2.93 -4.79
C ASN A 317 -11.18 -1.78 -3.92
N ASP A 318 -11.54 -0.64 -4.51
CA ASP A 318 -12.03 0.50 -3.74
C ASP A 318 -13.38 0.18 -3.08
N LEU A 319 -14.39 -0.15 -3.88
CA LEU A 319 -15.77 -0.20 -3.39
C LEU A 319 -16.05 -1.46 -2.57
N VAL A 320 -15.65 -2.64 -3.06
CA VAL A 320 -16.01 -3.92 -2.43
C VAL A 320 -15.00 -4.27 -1.33
N VAL A 321 -13.70 -4.13 -1.61
CA VAL A 321 -12.66 -4.56 -0.67
C VAL A 321 -12.39 -3.52 0.40
N CYS A 322 -12.06 -2.28 0.02
CA CYS A 322 -11.72 -1.25 0.99
C CYS A 322 -12.95 -0.65 1.70
N ASN A 323 -14.05 -0.42 0.97
CA ASN A 323 -15.22 0.26 1.51
C ASN A 323 -16.35 -0.69 1.95
N HIS A 324 -16.23 -2.00 1.72
CA HIS A 324 -17.26 -3.00 2.05
C HIS A 324 -18.65 -2.70 1.44
N ASP A 325 -18.69 -1.99 0.31
CA ASP A 325 -19.90 -1.70 -0.43
C ASP A 325 -20.27 -2.87 -1.35
N PHE A 326 -21.02 -3.82 -0.81
CA PHE A 326 -21.45 -4.99 -1.56
C PHE A 326 -22.53 -4.70 -2.62
N THR A 327 -23.07 -3.47 -2.71
CA THR A 327 -23.90 -3.08 -3.86
C THR A 327 -23.07 -2.99 -5.14
N ALA A 328 -21.76 -2.76 -5.01
CA ALA A 328 -20.77 -2.75 -6.09
C ALA A 328 -20.30 -4.16 -6.52
N TYR A 329 -20.76 -5.23 -5.86
CA TYR A 329 -20.38 -6.62 -6.18
C TYR A 329 -20.47 -6.99 -7.67
N PRO A 330 -21.44 -6.50 -8.47
CA PRO A 330 -21.45 -6.78 -9.92
C PRO A 330 -20.17 -6.39 -10.67
N PHE A 331 -19.38 -5.40 -10.22
CA PHE A 331 -18.07 -5.12 -10.80
C PHE A 331 -17.10 -6.29 -10.59
N LEU A 332 -17.01 -6.79 -9.35
CA LEU A 332 -16.17 -7.92 -8.97
C LEU A 332 -16.62 -9.20 -9.70
N SER A 333 -17.94 -9.45 -9.76
CA SER A 333 -18.50 -10.58 -10.48
C SER A 333 -18.16 -10.52 -11.98
N LYS A 334 -18.25 -9.34 -12.60
CA LYS A 334 -17.91 -9.15 -14.01
C LYS A 334 -16.41 -9.37 -14.26
N LEU A 335 -15.55 -8.84 -13.38
CA LEU A 335 -14.10 -9.08 -13.43
C LEU A 335 -13.79 -10.57 -13.44
N ILE A 336 -14.30 -11.30 -12.46
CA ILE A 336 -14.06 -12.75 -12.31
C ILE A 336 -14.56 -13.50 -13.54
N SER A 337 -15.74 -13.18 -14.05
CA SER A 337 -16.31 -13.84 -15.24
C SER A 337 -15.52 -13.58 -16.52
N SER A 338 -14.76 -12.49 -16.58
CA SER A 338 -13.90 -12.16 -17.72
C SER A 338 -12.53 -12.85 -17.68
N MET A 339 -12.15 -13.44 -16.54
CA MET A 339 -10.87 -14.09 -16.38
C MET A 339 -10.95 -15.57 -16.75
N LYS A 340 -9.96 -16.06 -17.51
CA LYS A 340 -9.83 -17.51 -17.79
C LYS A 340 -9.59 -18.34 -16.53
N LYS A 341 -8.72 -17.84 -15.65
CA LYS A 341 -8.45 -18.42 -14.32
C LYS A 341 -8.12 -17.27 -13.34
N PRO A 342 -9.07 -16.85 -12.49
CA PRO A 342 -8.77 -15.92 -11.41
C PRO A 342 -7.77 -16.54 -10.43
N ASN A 343 -6.92 -15.73 -9.81
CA ASN A 343 -6.01 -16.20 -8.77
C ASN A 343 -6.76 -16.44 -7.44
N ASP A 344 -6.15 -17.22 -6.55
CA ASP A 344 -6.77 -17.63 -5.28
C ASP A 344 -7.14 -16.44 -4.38
N ILE A 345 -6.32 -15.39 -4.36
CA ILE A 345 -6.61 -14.17 -3.58
C ILE A 345 -7.91 -13.52 -4.06
N LEU A 346 -8.08 -13.32 -5.37
CA LEU A 346 -9.30 -12.76 -5.95
C LEU A 346 -10.51 -13.66 -5.66
N CYS A 347 -10.34 -14.98 -5.71
CA CYS A 347 -11.38 -15.95 -5.35
C CYS A 347 -11.75 -15.88 -3.87
N MET A 348 -10.79 -15.66 -2.97
CA MET A 348 -11.05 -15.47 -1.53
C MET A 348 -11.84 -14.18 -1.27
N PHE A 349 -11.50 -13.07 -1.94
CA PHE A 349 -12.30 -11.84 -1.88
C PHE A 349 -13.73 -12.04 -2.40
N ASN A 350 -13.89 -12.80 -3.49
CA ASN A 350 -15.20 -13.17 -4.00
C ASN A 350 -16.02 -13.96 -2.98
N ALA A 351 -15.41 -14.97 -2.36
CA ALA A 351 -16.04 -15.76 -1.32
C ALA A 351 -16.43 -14.90 -0.12
N PHE A 352 -15.55 -14.00 0.31
CA PHE A 352 -15.83 -13.04 1.38
C PHE A 352 -17.05 -12.15 1.05
N ALA A 353 -17.06 -11.52 -0.13
CA ALA A 353 -18.17 -10.67 -0.56
C ALA A 353 -19.50 -11.45 -0.63
N LEU A 354 -19.48 -12.64 -1.23
CA LEU A 354 -20.64 -13.55 -1.28
C LEU A 354 -21.14 -13.90 0.12
N PHE A 355 -20.24 -14.18 1.06
CA PHE A 355 -20.60 -14.49 2.43
C PHE A 355 -21.30 -13.30 3.09
N CYS A 356 -20.78 -12.08 2.92
CA CYS A 356 -21.38 -10.85 3.44
C CYS A 356 -22.71 -10.47 2.76
N MET A 357 -22.97 -10.99 1.57
CA MET A 357 -24.25 -10.88 0.87
C MET A 357 -25.23 -12.02 1.20
N ASP A 358 -24.96 -12.80 2.25
CA ASP A 358 -25.74 -13.96 2.72
C ASP A 358 -25.74 -15.18 1.76
N LYS A 359 -24.86 -15.21 0.76
CA LYS A 359 -24.63 -16.36 -0.13
C LYS A 359 -23.60 -17.34 0.44
N LYS A 360 -23.83 -17.76 1.68
CA LYS A 360 -22.86 -18.50 2.51
C LYS A 360 -22.41 -19.84 1.91
N THR A 361 -23.31 -20.55 1.23
CA THR A 361 -22.98 -21.85 0.62
C THR A 361 -22.03 -21.67 -0.56
N GLU A 362 -22.32 -20.71 -1.45
CA GLU A 362 -21.48 -20.38 -2.61
C GLU A 362 -20.07 -19.96 -2.16
N ALA A 363 -19.99 -19.05 -1.17
CA ALA A 363 -18.74 -18.60 -0.58
C ALA A 363 -17.87 -19.77 -0.08
N LYS A 364 -18.45 -20.67 0.71
CA LYS A 364 -17.73 -21.83 1.27
C LYS A 364 -17.30 -22.83 0.21
N THR A 365 -18.07 -22.98 -0.87
CA THR A 365 -17.69 -23.86 -1.99
C THR A 365 -16.43 -23.34 -2.67
N ILE A 366 -16.36 -22.04 -2.95
CA ILE A 366 -15.17 -21.41 -3.55
C ILE A 366 -13.92 -21.69 -2.71
N LEU A 367 -13.98 -21.45 -1.40
CA LEU A 367 -12.83 -21.68 -0.51
C LEU A 367 -12.43 -23.16 -0.43
N LYS A 368 -13.41 -24.08 -0.45
CA LYS A 368 -13.11 -25.52 -0.51
C LYS A 368 -12.44 -25.92 -1.82
N ASP A 369 -12.81 -25.30 -2.93
CA ASP A 369 -12.20 -25.59 -4.23
C ASP A 369 -10.75 -25.08 -4.29
N ILE A 370 -10.47 -23.89 -3.74
CA ILE A 370 -9.10 -23.41 -3.54
C ILE A 370 -8.29 -24.43 -2.72
N LEU A 371 -8.83 -24.89 -1.58
CA LEU A 371 -8.13 -25.84 -0.71
C LEU A 371 -7.97 -27.25 -1.30
N LYS A 372 -8.72 -27.62 -2.34
CA LYS A 372 -8.47 -28.85 -3.09
C LYS A 372 -7.22 -28.72 -3.96
N GLU A 373 -7.02 -27.57 -4.60
CA GLU A 373 -5.84 -27.28 -5.43
C GLU A 373 -4.61 -26.94 -4.58
N ASN A 374 -4.80 -26.21 -3.48
CA ASN A 374 -3.76 -25.76 -2.56
C ASN A 374 -4.12 -26.07 -1.08
N PRO A 375 -3.94 -27.32 -0.62
CA PRO A 375 -4.33 -27.74 0.74
C PRO A 375 -3.54 -27.07 1.87
N ASN A 376 -2.48 -26.31 1.57
CA ASN A 376 -1.61 -25.67 2.56
C ASN A 376 -1.83 -24.16 2.66
N ASP A 377 -2.82 -23.60 1.96
CA ASP A 377 -3.17 -22.18 2.07
C ASP A 377 -3.81 -21.89 3.45
N GLU A 378 -3.00 -21.39 4.39
CA GLU A 378 -3.44 -21.10 5.76
C GLU A 378 -4.46 -19.96 5.82
N LEU A 379 -4.34 -18.94 4.96
CA LEU A 379 -5.31 -17.84 4.89
C LEU A 379 -6.68 -18.36 4.46
N CYS A 380 -6.72 -19.18 3.41
CA CYS A 380 -7.97 -19.78 2.95
C CYS A 380 -8.59 -20.72 3.99
N LYS A 381 -7.77 -21.48 4.74
CA LYS A 381 -8.25 -22.32 5.85
C LYS A 381 -8.86 -21.49 6.97
N ASP A 382 -8.16 -20.45 7.41
CA ASP A 382 -8.62 -19.60 8.52
C ASP A 382 -9.90 -18.86 8.15
N LEU A 383 -9.98 -18.33 6.92
CA LEU A 383 -11.20 -17.74 6.38
C LEU A 383 -12.38 -18.73 6.37
N LEU A 384 -12.18 -19.95 5.85
CA LEU A 384 -13.23 -20.98 5.82
C LEU A 384 -13.64 -21.42 7.23
N ASN A 385 -12.69 -21.59 8.14
CA ASN A 385 -12.93 -21.94 9.54
C ASN A 385 -13.78 -20.86 10.22
N GLN A 386 -13.41 -19.60 10.04
CA GLN A 386 -14.15 -18.47 10.57
C GLN A 386 -15.57 -18.42 10.01
N MET A 387 -15.77 -18.59 8.69
CA MET A 387 -17.11 -18.71 8.07
C MET A 387 -17.94 -19.88 8.63
N ASN A 388 -17.31 -20.89 9.24
CA ASN A 388 -17.97 -21.99 9.94
C ASN A 388 -18.17 -21.73 11.45
N GLY A 389 -17.76 -20.56 11.96
CA GLY A 389 -17.85 -20.18 13.36
C GLY A 389 -16.74 -20.74 14.25
N ASN A 390 -15.69 -21.30 13.63
CA ASN A 390 -14.51 -21.86 14.26
C ASN A 390 -13.37 -20.83 14.19
N PHE A 391 -12.95 -20.30 15.33
CA PHE A 391 -11.89 -19.29 15.37
C PHE A 391 -10.53 -19.91 15.70
N ASN A 392 -9.46 -19.34 15.16
CA ASN A 392 -8.09 -19.76 15.43
C ASN A 392 -7.77 -19.67 16.94
N LYS A 393 -7.13 -20.71 17.49
CA LYS A 393 -6.78 -20.79 18.92
C LYS A 393 -5.70 -19.78 19.34
N LYS A 394 -4.93 -19.26 18.38
CA LYS A 394 -3.86 -18.27 18.62
C LYS A 394 -4.38 -16.83 18.72
N THR A 395 -5.69 -16.61 18.58
CA THR A 395 -6.31 -15.28 18.70
C THR A 395 -6.14 -14.73 20.12
N ASN A 396 -5.74 -13.45 20.22
CA ASN A 396 -5.47 -12.77 21.50
C ASN A 396 -6.52 -11.69 21.84
N HIS A 397 -7.43 -11.37 20.91
CA HIS A 397 -8.50 -10.42 21.16
C HIS A 397 -9.85 -10.90 20.61
N LYS A 398 -10.95 -10.47 21.23
CA LYS A 398 -12.32 -10.83 20.85
C LYS A 398 -13.20 -9.59 20.79
N PHE A 399 -13.85 -9.40 19.65
CA PHE A 399 -14.92 -8.42 19.48
C PHE A 399 -16.29 -9.08 19.57
N GLU A 400 -17.25 -8.42 20.22
CA GLU A 400 -18.62 -8.89 20.35
C GLU A 400 -19.61 -7.73 20.20
N LEU A 401 -20.60 -7.88 19.31
CA LEU A 401 -21.68 -6.91 19.12
C LEU A 401 -23.03 -7.59 19.34
N LYS A 402 -23.83 -7.12 20.31
CA LYS A 402 -25.17 -7.65 20.58
C LYS A 402 -26.20 -7.00 19.65
N GLY A 403 -27.24 -7.76 19.30
CA GLY A 403 -28.33 -7.33 18.40
C GLY A 403 -27.99 -7.48 16.92
N TYR A 404 -28.67 -6.72 16.07
CA TYR A 404 -28.51 -6.71 14.61
C TYR A 404 -28.74 -8.10 13.98
N GLU A 405 -29.79 -8.80 14.42
CA GLU A 405 -30.10 -10.14 13.95
C GLU A 405 -30.45 -10.18 12.46
N ASN A 406 -30.97 -9.09 11.91
CA ASN A 406 -31.30 -9.01 10.49
C ASN A 406 -30.14 -8.53 9.63
N ALA A 407 -28.98 -8.20 10.22
CA ALA A 407 -27.82 -7.78 9.46
C ALA A 407 -27.24 -8.93 8.64
N LYS A 408 -26.75 -8.63 7.44
CA LYS A 408 -26.10 -9.59 6.56
C LYS A 408 -24.63 -9.76 6.93
N PHE A 409 -23.97 -8.67 7.30
CA PHE A 409 -22.58 -8.71 7.78
C PHE A 409 -22.31 -7.71 8.90
N VAL A 410 -21.30 -8.05 9.70
CA VAL A 410 -20.67 -7.14 10.66
C VAL A 410 -19.16 -7.26 10.48
N TYR A 411 -18.47 -6.13 10.35
CA TYR A 411 -17.02 -6.05 10.16
C TYR A 411 -16.40 -5.09 11.18
N VAL A 412 -15.15 -5.33 11.59
CA VAL A 412 -14.39 -4.41 12.47
C VAL A 412 -13.44 -3.57 11.62
N GLU A 413 -13.71 -2.28 11.53
CA GLU A 413 -12.90 -1.32 10.79
C GLU A 413 -11.96 -0.59 11.76
N GLY A 414 -10.78 -0.16 11.27
CA GLY A 414 -9.80 0.56 12.09
C GLY A 414 -8.85 -0.34 12.93
N LEU A 415 -8.74 -1.61 12.55
CA LEU A 415 -7.65 -2.46 13.01
C LEU A 415 -6.38 -2.16 12.18
N SER A 416 -5.48 -3.13 11.99
CA SER A 416 -4.36 -2.99 11.04
C SER A 416 -4.86 -2.95 9.58
N ASP A 417 -4.00 -3.20 8.59
CA ASP A 417 -4.36 -3.18 7.18
C ASP A 417 -5.68 -3.92 6.87
N PRO A 418 -6.53 -3.38 5.97
CA PRO A 418 -7.79 -4.00 5.61
C PRO A 418 -7.63 -5.49 5.29
N SER A 419 -8.38 -6.34 6.00
CA SER A 419 -8.28 -7.79 5.86
C SER A 419 -9.67 -8.42 5.77
N ILE A 420 -9.82 -9.36 4.84
CA ILE A 420 -11.03 -10.21 4.72
C ILE A 420 -11.31 -11.04 5.97
N GLU A 421 -10.42 -11.04 6.96
CA GLU A 421 -10.57 -11.77 8.21
C GLU A 421 -11.30 -10.98 9.30
N TYR A 422 -11.43 -9.66 9.23
CA TYR A 422 -11.99 -8.86 10.34
C TYR A 422 -13.53 -8.83 10.44
N PHE A 423 -14.21 -9.80 9.81
CA PHE A 423 -15.68 -9.96 9.91
C PHE A 423 -16.11 -10.80 11.12
N LEU A 424 -17.31 -10.52 11.62
CA LEU A 424 -17.91 -11.24 12.74
C LEU A 424 -18.88 -12.30 12.24
N ILE A 425 -19.00 -13.36 13.04
CA ILE A 425 -19.95 -14.45 12.82
C ILE A 425 -21.15 -14.30 13.75
N LYS A 426 -22.34 -14.35 13.18
CA LYS A 426 -23.59 -14.37 13.94
C LYS A 426 -23.71 -15.64 14.78
N LYS A 427 -23.88 -15.46 16.10
CA LYS A 427 -24.16 -16.50 17.10
C LYS A 427 -25.40 -16.11 17.91
N ARG A 428 -26.57 -16.66 17.54
CA ARG A 428 -27.87 -16.34 18.15
C ARG A 428 -28.19 -14.83 18.04
N THR A 429 -28.16 -14.11 19.15
CA THR A 429 -28.53 -12.68 19.29
C THR A 429 -27.31 -11.74 19.31
N LYS A 430 -26.16 -12.23 18.85
CA LYS A 430 -24.91 -11.47 18.83
C LYS A 430 -24.00 -11.86 17.67
N TRP A 431 -23.04 -11.00 17.38
CA TRP A 431 -21.96 -11.16 16.44
C TRP A 431 -20.65 -11.31 17.20
N VAL A 432 -19.79 -12.24 16.78
CA VAL A 432 -18.52 -12.53 17.47
C VAL A 432 -17.40 -12.71 16.46
N GLY A 433 -16.26 -12.09 16.74
CA GLY A 433 -15.01 -12.23 15.99
C GLY A 433 -13.85 -12.41 16.97
N LYS A 434 -12.82 -13.14 16.57
CA LYS A 434 -11.59 -13.29 17.35
C LYS A 434 -10.40 -13.13 16.42
N PHE A 435 -9.45 -12.28 16.81
CA PHE A 435 -8.32 -11.89 15.95
C PHE A 435 -7.01 -11.99 16.71
N SER A 436 -5.93 -12.18 15.97
CA SER A 436 -4.55 -12.07 16.47
C SER A 436 -4.04 -10.68 16.11
N LEU A 437 -4.06 -9.76 17.07
CA LEU A 437 -3.65 -8.38 16.87
C LEU A 437 -2.27 -8.15 17.48
N PRO A 438 -1.35 -7.45 16.78
CA PRO A 438 -0.13 -6.97 17.37
C PRO A 438 -0.37 -6.11 18.64
N PRO A 439 0.60 -6.05 19.56
CA PRO A 439 0.56 -5.15 20.70
C PRO A 439 0.60 -3.68 20.25
N GLU A 440 -0.56 -3.03 20.23
CA GLU A 440 -0.76 -1.68 19.74
C GLU A 440 -2.07 -1.10 20.30
N GLU A 441 -2.26 0.21 20.11
CA GLU A 441 -3.53 0.88 20.30
C GLU A 441 -4.30 0.98 18.99
N TYR A 442 -5.53 0.46 18.96
CA TYR A 442 -6.42 0.53 17.81
C TYR A 442 -7.61 1.45 18.08
N GLN A 443 -8.01 2.19 17.05
CA GLN A 443 -9.23 2.97 17.00
C GLN A 443 -10.22 2.28 16.05
N TYR A 444 -11.35 1.78 16.55
CA TYR A 444 -12.26 0.96 15.75
C TYR A 444 -13.72 1.37 15.84
N TYR A 445 -14.49 0.88 14.86
CA TYR A 445 -15.95 0.80 14.92
C TYR A 445 -16.43 -0.46 14.21
N PHE A 446 -17.69 -0.83 14.42
CA PHE A 446 -18.35 -1.87 13.65
C PHE A 446 -18.98 -1.29 12.38
N LEU A 447 -18.81 -1.97 11.25
CA LEU A 447 -19.61 -1.79 10.05
C LEU A 447 -20.73 -2.82 10.05
N VAL A 448 -21.97 -2.40 10.29
CA VAL A 448 -23.16 -3.25 10.23
C VAL A 448 -23.92 -2.94 8.95
N ASP A 449 -23.91 -3.85 7.98
CA ASP A 449 -24.45 -3.62 6.63
C ASP A 449 -23.97 -2.28 6.02
N GLY A 450 -22.69 -1.98 6.20
CA GLY A 450 -22.04 -0.75 5.71
C GLY A 450 -22.24 0.49 6.59
N LYS A 451 -23.03 0.41 7.66
CA LYS A 451 -23.25 1.55 8.58
C LYS A 451 -22.26 1.50 9.74
N LYS A 452 -21.58 2.63 10.01
CA LYS A 452 -20.70 2.80 11.18
C LYS A 452 -21.50 2.73 12.48
N ILE A 453 -21.12 1.86 13.39
CA ILE A 453 -21.73 1.64 14.71
C ILE A 453 -20.60 1.58 15.75
N LEU A 454 -20.66 2.45 16.75
CA LEU A 454 -19.77 2.34 17.90
C LEU A 454 -20.09 1.09 18.72
N ASP A 455 -19.08 0.44 19.25
CA ASP A 455 -19.22 -0.62 20.24
C ASP A 455 -19.91 -0.06 21.50
N PRO A 456 -21.16 -0.43 21.77
CA PRO A 456 -21.91 0.09 22.91
C PRO A 456 -21.40 -0.46 24.25
N THR A 457 -20.54 -1.49 24.22
CA THR A 457 -19.98 -2.13 25.40
C THR A 457 -18.57 -1.61 25.74
N ASN A 458 -17.95 -0.85 24.84
CA ASN A 458 -16.67 -0.21 25.07
C ASN A 458 -16.85 1.31 25.27
N SER A 459 -16.80 1.76 26.52
CA SER A 459 -16.93 3.18 26.86
C SER A 459 -15.68 4.01 26.60
N ASN A 460 -14.55 3.39 26.22
CA ASN A 460 -13.34 4.11 25.85
C ASN A 460 -13.51 4.64 24.43
N ILE A 461 -13.84 5.93 24.34
CA ILE A 461 -14.16 6.61 23.09
C ILE A 461 -13.13 7.71 22.85
N LEU A 462 -12.69 7.81 21.60
CA LEU A 462 -11.80 8.87 21.13
C LEU A 462 -12.52 9.72 20.08
N LYS A 463 -12.23 11.02 20.06
CA LYS A 463 -12.71 11.94 19.04
C LYS A 463 -11.52 12.59 18.35
N GLU A 464 -11.34 12.28 17.08
CA GLU A 464 -10.28 12.81 16.23
C GLU A 464 -10.88 13.22 14.89
N ASP A 465 -10.44 14.35 14.35
CA ASP A 465 -10.87 14.89 13.05
C ASP A 465 -12.40 14.96 12.82
N GLY A 466 -13.16 15.17 13.91
CA GLY A 466 -14.62 15.23 13.87
C GLY A 466 -15.32 13.87 13.79
N GLU A 467 -14.57 12.77 13.75
CA GLU A 467 -15.08 11.42 13.88
C GLU A 467 -15.02 10.93 15.35
N THR A 468 -15.72 9.85 15.63
CA THR A 468 -15.75 9.21 16.95
C THR A 468 -15.47 7.73 16.79
N TYR A 469 -14.56 7.21 17.60
CA TYR A 469 -14.08 5.83 17.54
C TYR A 469 -14.13 5.19 18.92
N ASN A 470 -14.30 3.87 18.98
CA ASN A 470 -13.93 3.12 20.18
C ASN A 470 -12.43 2.89 20.17
N ARG A 471 -11.83 2.85 21.36
CA ARG A 471 -10.38 2.65 21.54
C ARG A 471 -10.12 1.34 22.27
N VAL A 472 -9.17 0.57 21.78
CA VAL A 472 -8.72 -0.68 22.43
C VAL A 472 -7.20 -0.76 22.42
N VAL A 473 -6.62 -1.18 23.54
CA VAL A 473 -5.17 -1.35 23.69
C VAL A 473 -4.86 -2.83 23.84
N ILE A 474 -4.08 -3.36 22.90
CA ILE A 474 -3.58 -4.74 22.91
C ILE A 474 -2.22 -4.73 23.60
N LYS A 475 -2.09 -5.57 24.64
CA LYS A 475 -0.86 -5.68 25.43
C LYS A 475 -0.10 -6.95 25.04
N ASN A 476 1.22 -6.91 25.26
CA ASN A 476 2.11 -8.07 25.17
C ASN A 476 1.67 -9.24 26.05
#